data_AF-A0A967GQT7-F1
#
_entry.id   AF-A0A967GQT7-F1
#
_cell.length_a   1.000
_cell.length_b   1.000
_cell.length_c   1.000
_cell.angle_alpha   90.00
_cell.angle_beta   90.00
_cell.angle_gamma   90.00
#
_symmetry.space_group_name_H-M   'P 1'
#
loop_
_entity.id
_entity.type
_entity.pdbx_description
1 polymer ?
#
loop_
_entity_poly.entity_id
_entity_poly.type
_entity_poly.pdbx_seq_one_letter_code
_entity_poly.pdbx_strand_id
1 'polypeptide(L)'
;SHDGPFLWRIEANGDDGYHRTLTVHRIRVSTKITGREEWYPEKLLGKTVEFYPVKGDPGESFAQYQIPGKLEVYPAEDGPITILVDLTVQSVENSERELVRFRMAPQQTRDFEFLFLPADIVTSRKDDPRAWKW
;
A
#
# COMPACT_ATOMS: atom_id res chain seq x y z
N SER A 1 -11.19 17.25 14.37
CA SER A 1 -11.62 15.86 14.19
C SER A 1 -10.78 15.26 13.07
N HIS A 2 -10.30 14.04 13.23
CA HIS A 2 -9.50 13.32 12.21
C HIS A 2 -10.35 12.18 11.65
N ASP A 3 -11.58 12.52 11.31
CA ASP A 3 -12.59 11.61 10.75
C ASP A 3 -12.85 12.10 9.33
N GLY A 4 -12.08 11.59 8.38
CA GLY A 4 -12.15 12.06 7.01
C GLY A 4 -11.68 10.99 6.03
N PRO A 5 -12.20 11.00 4.81
CA PRO A 5 -11.83 10.02 3.80
C PRO A 5 -10.37 10.25 3.38
N PHE A 6 -9.55 9.22 3.55
CA PHE A 6 -8.11 9.30 3.31
C PHE A 6 -7.78 8.99 1.83
N LEU A 7 -6.73 9.63 1.32
CA LEU A 7 -6.09 9.21 0.09
C LEU A 7 -5.12 8.09 0.42
N TRP A 8 -5.23 6.97 -0.28
CA TRP A 8 -4.39 5.80 -0.03
C TRP A 8 -3.47 5.55 -1.21
N ARG A 9 -2.23 5.18 -0.90
CA ARG A 9 -1.29 4.67 -1.88
C ARG A 9 -0.70 3.36 -1.38
N ILE A 10 -0.32 2.51 -2.33
CA ILE A 10 0.47 1.33 -2.08
C ILE A 10 1.88 1.62 -2.59
N GLU A 11 2.86 1.48 -1.71
CA GLU A 11 4.27 1.52 -2.09
C GLU A 11 4.83 0.11 -2.03
N ALA A 12 5.54 -0.27 -3.09
CA ALA A 12 6.31 -1.50 -3.13
C ALA A 12 7.77 -1.13 -3.32
N ASN A 13 8.64 -1.69 -2.48
CA ASN A 13 10.07 -1.64 -2.69
C ASN A 13 10.50 -2.86 -3.51
N GLY A 14 11.58 -2.73 -4.27
CA GLY A 14 12.17 -3.83 -5.01
C GLY A 14 13.57 -3.50 -5.49
N ASP A 15 14.23 -4.46 -6.14
CA ASP A 15 15.56 -4.28 -6.71
C ASP A 15 15.53 -3.64 -8.10
N ASP A 16 16.37 -2.62 -8.32
CA ASP A 16 16.54 -1.92 -9.59
C ASP A 16 17.03 -2.88 -10.69
N GLY A 17 16.47 -2.73 -11.88
CA GLY A 17 16.73 -3.61 -13.01
C GLY A 17 16.09 -5.01 -12.92
N TYR A 18 15.53 -5.41 -11.77
CA TYR A 18 14.84 -6.70 -11.60
C TYR A 18 13.33 -6.55 -11.52
N HIS A 19 12.80 -5.70 -10.64
CA HIS A 19 11.35 -5.45 -10.57
C HIS A 19 10.93 -4.43 -11.64
N ARG A 20 9.81 -4.69 -12.31
CA ARG A 20 9.35 -3.90 -13.46
C ARG A 20 8.05 -3.18 -13.19
N THR A 21 7.03 -3.91 -12.76
CA THR A 21 5.70 -3.33 -12.59
C THR A 21 4.93 -3.88 -11.41
N LEU A 22 3.96 -3.09 -10.95
CA LEU A 22 2.97 -3.42 -9.94
C LEU A 22 1.57 -3.17 -10.52
N THR A 23 0.67 -4.13 -10.35
CA THR A 23 -0.76 -3.99 -10.71
C THR A 23 -1.61 -4.36 -9.51
N VAL A 24 -2.56 -3.50 -9.16
CA VAL A 24 -3.52 -3.77 -8.07
C VAL A 24 -4.84 -4.22 -8.68
N HIS A 25 -5.29 -5.42 -8.32
CA HIS A 25 -6.50 -6.03 -8.87
C HIS A 25 -7.72 -5.75 -8.00
N ARG A 26 -7.60 -6.01 -6.70
CA ARG A 26 -8.73 -5.91 -5.76
C ARG A 26 -8.29 -5.38 -4.43
N ILE A 27 -9.20 -4.66 -3.79
CA ILE A 27 -9.03 -4.15 -2.44
C ILE A 27 -10.30 -4.47 -1.65
N ARG A 28 -10.15 -5.08 -0.47
CA ARG A 28 -11.24 -5.27 0.49
C ARG A 28 -10.92 -4.53 1.77
N VAL A 29 -11.89 -3.80 2.30
CA VAL A 29 -11.83 -3.18 3.62
C VAL A 29 -12.73 -3.97 4.55
N SER A 30 -12.19 -4.29 5.73
CA SER A 30 -12.93 -4.92 6.83
C SER A 30 -12.70 -4.14 8.12
N THR A 31 -13.76 -3.81 8.83
CA THR A 31 -13.72 -3.00 10.05
C THR A 31 -14.22 -3.82 11.24
N LYS A 32 -13.59 -3.70 12.41
CA LYS A 32 -13.95 -4.54 13.56
C LYS A 32 -15.24 -4.10 14.27
N ILE A 33 -15.42 -2.80 14.50
CA ILE A 33 -16.54 -2.29 15.32
C ILE A 33 -17.82 -2.18 14.50
N THR A 34 -17.75 -1.53 13.33
CA THR A 34 -18.92 -1.35 12.44
C THR A 34 -19.25 -2.63 11.66
N GLY A 35 -18.36 -3.62 11.62
CA GLY A 35 -18.57 -4.89 10.91
C GLY A 35 -18.66 -4.74 9.38
N ARG A 36 -18.34 -3.55 8.85
CA ARG A 36 -18.31 -3.31 7.41
C ARG A 36 -17.29 -4.21 6.75
N GLU A 37 -17.73 -4.84 5.65
CA GLU A 37 -16.88 -5.56 4.73
C GLU A 37 -17.23 -5.13 3.30
N GLU A 38 -16.32 -4.40 2.67
CA GLU A 38 -16.59 -3.74 1.39
C GLU A 38 -15.46 -3.99 0.41
N TRP A 39 -15.83 -4.24 -0.84
CA TRP A 39 -14.90 -4.29 -1.95
C TRP A 39 -14.81 -2.93 -2.61
N TYR A 40 -13.58 -2.45 -2.82
CA TYR A 40 -13.34 -1.26 -3.60
C TYR A 40 -13.79 -1.48 -5.06
N PRO A 41 -14.41 -0.49 -5.73
CA PRO A 41 -14.90 -0.66 -7.09
C PRO A 41 -13.80 -1.13 -8.06
N GLU A 42 -13.89 -2.38 -8.54
CA GLU A 42 -12.87 -3.02 -9.39
C GLU A 42 -12.60 -2.24 -10.68
N LYS A 43 -13.61 -1.55 -11.22
CA LYS A 43 -13.49 -0.67 -12.40
C LYS A 43 -12.53 0.51 -12.22
N LEU A 44 -12.16 0.83 -10.98
CA LEU A 44 -11.19 1.88 -10.64
C LEU A 44 -9.79 1.30 -10.37
N LEU A 45 -9.63 -0.01 -10.44
CA LEU A 45 -8.37 -0.73 -10.21
C LEU A 45 -7.85 -1.29 -11.55
N GLY A 46 -6.79 -2.10 -11.49
CA GLY A 46 -6.20 -2.76 -12.65
C GLY A 46 -5.22 -1.92 -13.45
N LYS A 47 -4.91 -0.69 -13.02
CA LYS A 47 -3.81 0.07 -13.61
C LYS A 47 -2.47 -0.58 -13.23
N THR A 48 -1.55 -0.57 -14.16
CA THR A 48 -0.16 -0.96 -13.92
C THR A 48 0.69 0.28 -13.67
N VAL A 49 1.59 0.22 -12.69
CA VAL A 49 2.58 1.25 -12.40
C VAL A 49 3.98 0.64 -12.47
N GLU A 50 4.95 1.45 -12.87
CA GLU A 50 6.35 1.02 -13.02
C GLU A 50 7.14 1.16 -11.71
N PHE A 51 8.17 0.34 -11.57
CA PHE A 51 9.23 0.55 -10.59
C PHE A 51 10.23 1.57 -11.12
N TYR A 52 10.63 2.50 -10.25
CA TYR A 52 11.61 3.54 -10.52
C TYR A 52 12.80 3.39 -9.58
N PRO A 53 14.04 3.60 -10.04
CA PRO A 53 15.21 3.61 -9.17
C PRO A 53 15.07 4.65 -8.05
N VAL A 54 15.50 4.29 -6.84
CA VAL A 54 15.57 5.22 -5.71
C VAL A 54 16.79 6.12 -5.88
N LYS A 55 16.57 7.43 -5.90
CA LYS A 55 17.67 8.39 -6.05
C LYS A 55 18.50 8.45 -4.77
N GLY A 56 19.75 8.01 -4.86
CA GLY A 56 20.70 8.02 -3.73
C GLY A 56 21.03 6.63 -3.21
N ASP A 57 20.24 5.61 -3.59
CA ASP A 57 20.37 4.23 -3.11
C ASP A 57 20.51 3.27 -4.32
N PRO A 58 21.75 3.04 -4.80
CA PRO A 58 22.00 2.19 -5.96
C PRO A 58 21.51 0.76 -5.73
N GLY A 59 20.76 0.23 -6.69
CA GLY A 59 20.20 -1.12 -6.62
C GLY A 59 18.79 -1.17 -6.02
N GLU A 60 18.29 -0.07 -5.44
CA GLU A 60 16.92 0.00 -4.93
C GLU A 60 15.98 0.66 -5.96
N SER A 61 14.74 0.18 -5.98
CA SER A 61 13.65 0.71 -6.77
C SER A 61 12.34 0.70 -5.99
N PHE A 62 11.39 1.52 -6.42
CA PHE A 62 10.07 1.59 -5.81
C PHE A 62 8.98 1.79 -6.84
N ALA A 63 7.80 1.25 -6.59
CA ALA A 63 6.58 1.55 -7.32
C ALA A 63 5.56 2.21 -6.39
N GLN A 64 4.82 3.19 -6.91
CA GLN A 64 3.71 3.79 -6.18
C GLN A 64 2.41 3.63 -6.96
N TYR A 65 1.45 2.94 -6.36
CA TYR A 65 0.09 2.83 -6.86
C TYR A 65 -0.82 3.75 -6.04
N GLN A 66 -1.24 4.86 -6.64
CA GLN A 66 -2.28 5.70 -6.05
C GLN A 66 -3.63 5.00 -6.22
N ILE A 67 -4.28 4.63 -5.11
CA ILE A 67 -5.64 4.11 -5.15
C ILE A 67 -6.54 5.28 -5.57
N PRO A 68 -7.28 5.17 -6.69
CA PRO A 68 -8.16 6.25 -7.12
C PRO A 68 -9.23 6.56 -6.07
N GLY A 69 -9.81 7.75 -6.12
CA GLY A 69 -10.85 8.14 -5.18
C GLY A 69 -10.37 8.19 -3.72
N LYS A 70 -11.31 8.04 -2.79
CA LYS A 70 -11.02 8.00 -1.36
C LYS A 70 -11.44 6.66 -0.79
N LEU A 71 -10.61 6.08 0.06
CA LEU A 71 -11.03 4.96 0.89
C LEU A 71 -11.59 5.55 2.16
N GLU A 72 -12.91 5.49 2.32
CA GLU A 72 -13.58 6.06 3.47
C GLU A 72 -13.41 5.10 4.65
N VAL A 73 -12.45 5.35 5.53
CA VAL A 73 -12.31 4.63 6.80
C VAL A 73 -12.31 5.63 7.94
N TYR A 74 -12.97 5.25 9.03
CA TYR A 74 -13.18 6.12 10.18
C TYR A 74 -12.64 5.41 11.42
N PRO A 75 -11.32 5.45 11.70
CA PRO A 75 -10.71 4.61 12.73
C PRO A 75 -11.35 4.71 14.13
N ALA A 76 -11.90 5.88 14.49
CA ALA A 76 -12.61 6.07 15.75
C ALA A 76 -13.93 5.27 15.82
N GLU A 77 -14.65 5.17 14.71
CA GLU A 77 -15.94 4.48 14.60
C GLU A 77 -15.77 3.01 14.20
N ASP A 78 -14.89 2.74 13.24
CA ASP A 78 -14.60 1.42 12.67
C ASP A 78 -13.74 0.53 13.59
N GLY A 79 -13.00 1.15 14.51
CA GLY A 79 -12.00 0.49 15.33
C GLY A 79 -10.86 -0.08 14.47
N PRO A 80 -10.26 -1.22 14.85
CA PRO A 80 -9.25 -1.87 14.01
C PRO A 80 -9.77 -2.15 12.60
N ILE A 81 -9.01 -1.70 11.59
CA ILE A 81 -9.32 -1.88 10.17
C ILE A 81 -8.34 -2.88 9.58
N THR A 82 -8.83 -3.80 8.75
CA THR A 82 -8.05 -4.69 7.90
C THR A 82 -8.26 -4.27 6.45
N ILE A 83 -7.18 -4.16 5.68
CA ILE A 83 -7.23 -4.00 4.22
C ILE A 83 -6.57 -5.21 3.59
N LEU A 84 -7.27 -5.89 2.68
CA LEU A 84 -6.71 -6.94 1.84
C LEU A 84 -6.49 -6.36 0.45
N VAL A 85 -5.29 -6.56 -0.11
CA VAL A 85 -4.93 -6.13 -1.45
C VAL A 85 -4.47 -7.34 -2.24
N ASP A 86 -5.17 -7.62 -3.33
CA ASP A 86 -4.76 -8.58 -4.34
C ASP A 86 -3.98 -7.83 -5.42
N LEU A 87 -2.69 -8.14 -5.55
CA LEU A 87 -1.77 -7.44 -6.45
C LEU A 87 -0.90 -8.41 -7.23
N THR A 88 -0.38 -7.95 -8.35
CA THR A 88 0.65 -8.64 -9.14
C THR A 88 1.88 -7.78 -9.24
N VAL A 89 3.04 -8.38 -8.97
CA VAL A 89 4.35 -7.81 -9.28
C VAL A 89 4.93 -8.56 -10.46
N GLN A 90 5.42 -7.82 -11.45
CA GLN A 90 6.18 -8.37 -12.57
C GLN A 90 7.65 -8.05 -12.40
N SER A 91 8.49 -9.08 -12.43
CA SER A 91 9.94 -8.99 -12.47
C SER A 91 10.46 -9.28 -13.88
N VAL A 92 11.79 -9.31 -14.06
CA VAL A 92 12.43 -9.79 -15.29
C VAL A 92 12.16 -11.28 -15.53
N GLU A 93 12.09 -12.08 -14.47
CA GLU A 93 12.03 -13.54 -14.58
C GLU A 93 10.60 -14.07 -14.59
N ASN A 94 9.71 -13.45 -13.81
CA ASN A 94 8.38 -13.98 -13.58
C ASN A 94 7.34 -12.89 -13.23
N SER A 95 6.10 -13.35 -13.08
CA SER A 95 5.00 -12.55 -12.57
C SER A 95 4.38 -13.28 -11.40
N GLU A 96 4.27 -12.60 -10.26
CA GLU A 96 3.77 -13.17 -9.01
C GLU A 96 2.51 -12.42 -8.57
N ARG A 97 1.48 -13.16 -8.16
CA ARG A 97 0.22 -12.58 -7.68
C ARG A 97 0.02 -12.95 -6.22
N GLU A 98 -0.16 -11.94 -5.37
CA GLU A 98 -0.16 -12.08 -3.93
C GLU A 98 -1.35 -11.35 -3.30
N LEU A 99 -1.83 -11.91 -2.19
CA LEU A 99 -2.86 -11.31 -1.34
C LEU A 99 -2.23 -10.75 -0.07
N VAL A 100 -1.98 -9.44 -0.04
CA VAL A 100 -1.34 -8.76 1.07
C VAL A 100 -2.37 -8.25 2.07
N ARG A 101 -2.13 -8.46 3.36
CA ARG A 101 -3.02 -8.04 4.44
C ARG A 101 -2.39 -6.93 5.29
N PHE A 102 -3.02 -5.78 5.29
CA PHE A 102 -2.68 -4.63 6.14
C PHE A 102 -3.65 -4.55 7.33
N ARG A 103 -3.13 -4.13 8.48
CA ARG A 103 -3.93 -3.90 9.70
C ARG A 103 -3.60 -2.53 10.26
N MET A 104 -4.64 -1.73 10.49
CA MET A 104 -4.56 -0.42 11.11
C MET A 104 -5.25 -0.48 12.48
N ALA A 105 -4.52 -0.08 13.52
CA ALA A 105 -5.10 0.16 14.83
C ALA A 105 -5.45 1.65 14.96
N PRO A 106 -6.56 2.01 15.62
CA PRO A 106 -6.86 3.40 15.92
C PRO A 106 -5.84 3.93 16.95
N GLN A 107 -4.83 4.69 16.51
CA GLN A 107 -3.95 5.44 17.39
C GLN A 107 -4.21 6.95 17.22
N GLN A 108 -4.20 7.70 18.34
CA GLN A 108 -4.45 9.15 18.39
C GLN A 108 -3.23 10.01 18.05
N THR A 109 -2.21 9.48 17.38
CA THR A 109 -0.98 10.22 17.07
C THR A 109 -0.99 10.74 15.64
N ARG A 110 -0.50 11.98 15.49
CA ARG A 110 -0.91 12.98 14.50
C ARG A 110 -0.30 12.84 13.10
N ASP A 111 0.45 11.79 12.85
CA ASP A 111 1.26 11.63 11.64
C ASP A 111 0.89 10.32 10.96
N PHE A 112 -0.04 10.39 10.00
CA PHE A 112 -0.40 9.25 9.15
C PHE A 112 0.29 9.36 7.79
N GLU A 113 1.62 9.39 7.79
CA GLU A 113 2.39 8.88 6.66
C GLU A 113 2.66 7.41 6.93
N PHE A 114 1.74 6.55 6.48
CA PHE A 114 1.95 5.11 6.61
C PHE A 114 2.85 4.61 5.48
N LEU A 115 4.12 4.44 5.84
CA LEU A 115 5.03 3.51 5.21
C LEU A 115 4.52 2.07 5.40
N PHE A 116 4.06 1.39 4.36
CA PHE A 116 3.91 -0.07 4.43
C PHE A 116 4.72 -0.76 3.34
N LEU A 117 5.79 -1.40 3.80
CA LEU A 117 6.59 -2.35 3.05
C LEU A 117 5.87 -3.71 3.06
N PRO A 118 5.69 -4.39 1.91
CA PRO A 118 5.32 -5.80 1.89
C PRO A 118 6.35 -6.59 2.70
N ALA A 119 5.94 -7.20 3.81
CA ALA A 119 6.84 -7.81 4.78
C ALA A 119 7.46 -9.16 4.35
N ASP A 120 7.31 -9.58 3.10
CA ASP A 120 7.95 -10.83 2.61
C ASP A 120 8.57 -10.70 1.20
N ILE A 121 8.69 -9.47 0.67
CA ILE A 121 9.55 -9.20 -0.49
C ILE A 121 10.54 -8.11 -0.05
N VAL A 122 11.76 -8.53 0.23
CA VAL A 122 12.92 -7.75 0.73
C VAL A 122 13.03 -7.64 2.26
N THR A 123 14.18 -8.11 2.72
CA THR A 123 14.64 -8.21 4.10
C THR A 123 14.71 -6.85 4.81
N SER A 124 14.44 -6.89 6.10
CA SER A 124 14.46 -5.78 7.04
C SER A 124 15.75 -4.94 7.02
N ARG A 125 15.61 -3.61 6.85
CA ARG A 125 16.52 -2.62 7.43
C ARG A 125 15.78 -1.42 8.00
N LYS A 126 16.43 -0.79 8.97
CA LYS A 126 15.86 -0.20 10.18
C LYS A 126 15.76 1.34 10.13
N ASP A 127 15.97 1.95 8.96
CA ASP A 127 16.00 3.39 8.81
C ASP A 127 15.01 3.81 7.71
N ASP A 128 14.12 4.74 8.06
CA ASP A 128 13.05 5.29 7.22
C ASP A 128 13.62 6.35 6.26
N PRO A 129 13.68 6.08 4.93
CA PRO A 129 14.24 7.02 3.96
C PRO A 129 13.27 8.15 3.58
N ARG A 130 12.02 8.17 4.08
CA ARG A 130 10.97 9.07 3.57
C ARG A 130 10.75 10.33 4.41
N ALA A 131 11.69 10.66 5.30
CA ALA A 131 11.64 11.88 6.10
C ALA A 131 11.85 13.20 5.31
N TRP A 132 11.85 13.20 3.97
CA TRP A 132 12.10 14.42 3.17
C TRP A 132 10.81 14.94 2.53
N LYS A 133 10.35 16.07 3.09
CA LYS A 133 9.21 16.87 2.68
C LYS A 133 9.25 17.21 1.17
N TRP A 134 8.13 17.03 0.50
CA TRP A 134 7.77 17.71 -0.75
C TRP A 134 6.54 18.58 -0.52
#